data_AF-A0A352CBV8-F1
#
_entry.id   AF-A0A352CBV8-F1
#
_cell.length_a   1.000
_cell.length_b   1.000
_cell.length_c   1.000
_cell.angle_alpha   90.00
_cell.angle_beta   90.00
_cell.angle_gamma   90.00
#
_symmetry.space_group_name_H-M   'P 1'
#
loop_
_entity.id
_entity.type
_entity.pdbx_description
1 polymer ?
#
loop_
_entity_poly.entity_id
_entity_poly.type
_entity_poly.pdbx_seq_one_letter_code
_entity_poly.pdbx_strand_id
1 'polypeptide(L)'
;MGQRRGRAKAFLAPFRLADRLVTHQEWADFIAEGGYDRPEFWLADGWARAQSENWRSPLYWRADGAGAWTMAMTPFGLRPLEPAAPVAHVSFYEADAYARFAGKRLPTEAEWEHAAAAVPLDGPFFDSGDAIARPAAATTGLRQMFGDLWQWTSSAFAPHPGFKPLSGALGEYNGKFMANQLVLKGGSVFTPRDHIRRSYRNFFYPWQRWQMMGLRLAEDL
;
A
#
# COMPACT_ATOMS: atom_id res chain seq x y z
N MET A 1 -2.00 -4.35 20.32
CA MET A 1 -0.79 -4.76 21.06
C MET A 1 0.03 -5.68 20.17
N GLY A 2 0.88 -5.09 19.32
CA GLY A 2 1.59 -5.79 18.24
C GLY A 2 2.89 -6.44 18.70
N GLN A 3 3.34 -7.44 17.94
CA GLN A 3 4.61 -8.16 18.01
C GLN A 3 5.78 -7.28 18.47
N ARG A 4 5.96 -7.14 19.79
CA ARG A 4 7.05 -6.36 20.37
C ARG A 4 7.80 -7.24 21.33
N ARG A 5 8.82 -7.94 20.81
CA ARG A 5 9.97 -8.46 21.55
C ARG A 5 11.06 -8.82 20.55
N GLY A 6 12.17 -8.08 20.60
CA GLY A 6 13.36 -8.20 19.73
C GLY A 6 13.32 -7.24 18.53
N ARG A 7 14.16 -6.20 18.54
CA ARG A 7 14.46 -5.44 17.30
C ARG A 7 15.30 -6.37 16.43
N ALA A 8 14.72 -6.94 15.39
CA ALA A 8 15.46 -7.76 14.45
C ALA A 8 16.46 -6.86 13.70
N LYS A 9 17.72 -7.27 13.62
CA LYS A 9 18.70 -6.63 12.74
C LYS A 9 18.38 -7.10 11.31
N ALA A 10 18.36 -6.16 10.38
CA ALA A 10 18.24 -6.42 8.95
C ALA A 10 19.40 -5.73 8.23
N PHE A 11 19.93 -6.38 7.20
CA PHE A 11 20.90 -5.77 6.29
C PHE A 11 20.14 -5.20 5.10
N LEU A 12 20.42 -3.94 4.76
CA LEU A 12 19.82 -3.23 3.64
C LEU A 12 20.91 -2.93 2.62
N ALA A 13 20.71 -3.37 1.38
CA ALA A 13 21.50 -2.88 0.26
C ALA A 13 21.15 -1.40 0.00
N PRO A 14 22.02 -0.62 -0.67
CA PRO A 14 21.66 0.73 -1.12
C PRO A 14 20.35 0.73 -1.92
N PHE A 15 19.42 1.60 -1.54
CA PHE A 15 18.10 1.72 -2.16
C PHE A 15 17.64 3.17 -2.14
N ARG A 16 16.66 3.49 -2.97
CA ARG A 16 15.88 4.73 -2.87
C ARG A 16 14.39 4.44 -2.90
N LEU A 17 13.63 5.27 -2.21
CA LEU A 17 12.17 5.25 -2.27
C LEU A 17 11.68 6.44 -3.11
N ALA A 18 10.58 6.26 -3.81
CA ALA A 18 9.80 7.38 -4.31
C ALA A 18 9.46 8.32 -3.15
N ASP A 19 9.44 9.61 -3.42
CA ASP A 19 9.26 10.64 -2.40
C ASP A 19 7.79 10.81 -2.00
N ARG A 20 6.84 10.38 -2.83
CA ARG A 20 5.40 10.31 -2.54
C ARG A 20 4.78 8.96 -2.95
N LEU A 21 3.49 8.80 -2.68
CA LEU A 21 2.70 7.69 -3.19
C LEU A 21 2.40 7.86 -4.69
N VAL A 22 2.12 6.76 -5.37
CA VAL A 22 1.68 6.76 -6.77
C VAL A 22 0.30 7.41 -6.89
N THR A 23 0.10 8.28 -7.87
CA THR A 23 -1.14 9.06 -8.02
C THR A 23 -2.19 8.41 -8.92
N HIS A 24 -3.40 8.96 -8.88
CA HIS A 24 -4.45 8.61 -9.83
C HIS A 24 -4.03 8.84 -11.28
N GLN A 25 -3.34 9.94 -11.61
CA GLN A 25 -2.88 10.18 -12.99
C GLN A 25 -1.89 9.12 -13.44
N GLU A 26 -0.89 8.84 -12.62
CA GLU A 26 0.13 7.83 -12.93
C GLU A 26 -0.49 6.44 -13.11
N TRP A 27 -1.55 6.13 -12.36
CA TRP A 27 -2.30 4.89 -12.52
C TRP A 27 -3.21 4.88 -13.75
N ALA A 28 -3.79 6.03 -14.11
CA ALA A 28 -4.56 6.17 -15.35
C ALA A 28 -3.67 5.94 -16.57
N ASP A 29 -2.42 6.40 -16.54
CA ASP A 29 -1.43 6.15 -17.59
C ASP A 29 -1.10 4.64 -17.69
N PHE A 30 -0.91 3.96 -16.54
CA PHE A 30 -0.76 2.50 -16.51
C PHE A 30 -1.95 1.77 -17.14
N ILE A 31 -3.18 2.20 -16.88
CA ILE A 31 -4.37 1.62 -17.52
C ILE A 31 -4.36 1.90 -19.03
N ALA A 32 -4.07 3.14 -19.44
CA ALA A 32 -4.06 3.56 -20.84
C ALA A 32 -3.01 2.80 -21.68
N GLU A 33 -1.89 2.41 -21.08
CA GLU A 33 -0.84 1.59 -21.70
C GLU A 33 -1.10 0.07 -21.64
N GLY A 34 -2.33 -0.33 -21.31
CA GLY A 34 -2.75 -1.73 -21.29
C GLY A 34 -2.26 -2.48 -20.06
N GLY A 35 -2.03 -1.79 -18.94
CA GLY A 35 -1.52 -2.40 -17.71
C GLY A 35 -2.32 -3.59 -17.19
N TYR A 36 -3.65 -3.60 -17.40
CA TYR A 36 -4.53 -4.73 -17.06
C TYR A 36 -4.69 -5.77 -18.19
N ASP A 37 -4.04 -5.56 -19.33
CA ASP A 37 -4.11 -6.45 -20.52
C ASP A 37 -2.77 -7.13 -20.83
N ARG A 38 -1.71 -6.78 -20.10
CA ARG A 38 -0.33 -7.19 -20.36
C ARG A 38 0.21 -8.12 -19.28
N PRO A 39 0.17 -9.45 -19.48
CA PRO A 39 0.52 -10.43 -18.44
C PRO A 39 1.97 -10.34 -17.95
N GLU A 40 2.88 -9.78 -18.75
CA GLU A 40 4.30 -9.65 -18.41
C GLU A 40 4.57 -8.78 -17.17
N PHE A 41 3.62 -7.91 -16.78
CA PHE A 41 3.74 -7.11 -15.57
C PHE A 41 3.27 -7.84 -14.32
N TRP A 42 2.51 -8.93 -14.47
CA TRP A 42 1.80 -9.55 -13.35
C TRP A 42 2.51 -10.79 -12.84
N LEU A 43 2.46 -10.98 -11.51
CA LEU A 43 2.66 -12.30 -10.95
C LEU A 43 1.58 -13.25 -11.48
N ALA A 44 1.91 -14.53 -11.65
CA ALA A 44 1.00 -15.52 -12.22
C ALA A 44 -0.37 -15.58 -11.50
N ASP A 45 -0.36 -15.64 -10.16
CA ASP A 45 -1.58 -15.64 -9.35
C ASP A 45 -2.37 -14.32 -9.49
N GLY A 46 -1.64 -13.21 -9.61
CA GLY A 46 -2.23 -11.89 -9.82
C GLY A 46 -2.94 -11.78 -11.17
N TRP A 47 -2.28 -12.25 -12.23
CA TRP A 47 -2.87 -12.31 -13.58
C TRP A 47 -4.11 -13.20 -13.60
N ALA A 48 -4.00 -14.42 -13.07
CA ALA A 48 -5.14 -15.35 -12.99
C ALA A 48 -6.32 -14.72 -12.24
N ARG A 49 -6.06 -14.04 -11.12
CA ARG A 49 -7.10 -13.36 -10.34
C ARG A 49 -7.73 -12.20 -11.11
N ALA A 50 -6.91 -11.29 -11.65
CA ALA A 50 -7.36 -10.13 -12.41
C ALA A 50 -8.25 -10.54 -13.59
N GLN A 51 -7.88 -11.59 -14.31
CA GLN A 51 -8.67 -12.13 -15.41
C GLN A 51 -9.97 -12.77 -14.93
N SER A 52 -9.93 -13.57 -13.85
CA SER A 52 -11.13 -14.25 -13.32
C SER A 52 -12.19 -13.29 -12.80
N GLU A 53 -11.79 -12.12 -12.30
CA GLU A 53 -12.68 -11.09 -11.76
C GLU A 53 -12.83 -9.88 -12.66
N ASN A 54 -12.26 -9.92 -13.88
CA ASN A 54 -12.26 -8.84 -14.85
C ASN A 54 -11.85 -7.48 -14.26
N TRP A 55 -10.73 -7.43 -13.56
CA TRP A 55 -10.18 -6.18 -13.04
C TRP A 55 -9.69 -5.30 -14.20
N ARG A 56 -10.11 -4.03 -14.23
CA ARG A 56 -9.76 -3.04 -15.28
C ARG A 56 -9.30 -1.68 -14.74
N SER A 57 -9.39 -1.50 -13.44
CA SER A 57 -9.06 -0.29 -12.70
C SER A 57 -9.08 -0.60 -11.21
N PRO A 58 -8.53 0.28 -10.35
CA PRO A 58 -8.67 0.19 -8.90
C PRO A 58 -10.14 0.06 -8.46
N LEU A 59 -10.36 -0.57 -7.30
CA LEU A 59 -11.71 -0.79 -6.82
C LEU A 59 -12.41 0.56 -6.60
N TYR A 60 -13.67 0.62 -7.01
CA TYR A 60 -14.56 1.80 -6.98
C TYR A 60 -14.38 2.86 -8.06
N TRP A 61 -13.40 2.74 -8.96
CA TRP A 61 -13.32 3.61 -10.12
C TRP A 61 -14.52 3.41 -11.06
N ARG A 62 -14.90 4.48 -11.76
CA ARG A 62 -15.99 4.52 -12.75
C ARG A 62 -15.51 5.25 -13.99
N ALA A 63 -15.67 4.58 -15.12
CA ALA A 63 -15.43 5.16 -16.43
C ALA A 63 -16.63 6.02 -16.84
N ASP A 64 -16.36 7.08 -17.60
CA ASP A 64 -17.38 7.84 -18.31
C ASP A 64 -17.87 7.09 -19.57
N GLY A 65 -18.78 7.71 -20.33
CA GLY A 65 -19.31 7.13 -21.56
C GLY A 65 -18.29 6.97 -22.69
N ALA A 66 -17.13 7.64 -22.59
CA ALA A 66 -16.01 7.52 -23.54
C ALA A 66 -14.96 6.49 -23.09
N GLY A 67 -15.14 5.87 -21.91
CA GLY A 67 -14.22 4.87 -21.35
C GLY A 67 -13.11 5.45 -20.48
N ALA A 68 -13.06 6.77 -20.27
CA ALA A 68 -12.06 7.38 -19.40
C ALA A 68 -12.46 7.25 -17.93
N TRP A 69 -11.53 6.78 -17.09
CA TRP A 69 -11.74 6.71 -15.64
C TRP A 69 -11.69 8.10 -15.03
N THR A 70 -12.84 8.63 -14.60
CA THR A 70 -12.96 10.03 -14.16
C THR A 70 -13.53 10.16 -12.75
N MET A 71 -14.16 9.12 -12.21
CA MET A 71 -14.86 9.16 -10.94
C MET A 71 -14.48 7.97 -10.05
N ALA A 72 -14.57 8.14 -8.73
CA ALA A 72 -14.49 7.05 -7.76
C ALA A 72 -15.64 7.16 -6.74
N MET A 73 -16.20 6.00 -6.35
CA MET A 73 -17.11 5.94 -5.21
C MET A 73 -16.31 6.07 -3.92
N THR A 74 -16.64 7.08 -3.10
CA THR A 74 -16.03 7.33 -1.79
C THR A 74 -17.10 7.18 -0.69
N PRO A 75 -16.72 7.16 0.60
CA PRO A 75 -17.70 7.23 1.69
C PRO A 75 -18.61 8.47 1.65
N PHE A 76 -18.25 9.49 0.89
CA PHE A 76 -19.04 10.72 0.68
C PHE A 76 -19.73 10.76 -0.69
N GLY A 77 -19.96 9.58 -1.29
CA GLY A 77 -20.56 9.44 -2.61
C GLY A 77 -19.55 9.50 -3.75
N LEU A 78 -20.08 9.59 -4.97
CA LEU A 78 -19.30 9.65 -6.20
C LEU A 78 -18.55 11.00 -6.27
N ARG A 79 -17.23 10.94 -6.46
CA ARG A 79 -16.36 12.13 -6.57
C ARG A 79 -15.46 12.00 -7.80
N PRO A 80 -15.06 13.13 -8.42
CA PRO A 80 -14.02 13.12 -9.44
C PRO A 80 -12.70 12.56 -8.88
N LEU A 81 -11.97 11.84 -9.72
CA LEU A 81 -10.58 11.48 -9.43
C LEU A 81 -9.72 12.75 -9.45
N GLU A 82 -9.05 13.04 -8.34
CA GLU A 82 -8.05 14.11 -8.26
C GLU A 82 -6.72 13.57 -8.81
N PRO A 83 -6.20 14.05 -9.96
CA PRO A 83 -5.03 13.49 -10.63
C PRO A 83 -3.78 13.36 -9.75
N ALA A 84 -3.57 14.31 -8.83
CA ALA A 84 -2.41 14.34 -7.95
C ALA A 84 -2.60 13.59 -6.62
N ALA A 85 -3.82 13.13 -6.32
CA ALA A 85 -4.11 12.35 -5.11
C ALA A 85 -3.61 10.90 -5.28
N PRO A 86 -3.23 10.23 -4.18
CA PRO A 86 -2.67 8.89 -4.25
C PRO A 86 -3.73 7.84 -4.57
N VAL A 87 -3.37 6.88 -5.42
CA VAL A 87 -4.27 5.78 -5.79
C VAL A 87 -4.49 4.83 -4.62
N ALA A 88 -5.76 4.60 -4.32
CA ALA A 88 -6.24 3.74 -3.25
C ALA A 88 -6.99 2.52 -3.79
N HIS A 89 -7.28 1.58 -2.89
CA HIS A 89 -8.06 0.38 -3.15
C HIS A 89 -7.46 -0.54 -4.23
N VAL A 90 -6.13 -0.63 -4.24
CA VAL A 90 -5.38 -1.54 -5.10
C VAL A 90 -4.90 -2.76 -4.32
N SER A 91 -4.95 -3.91 -4.96
CA SER A 91 -4.40 -5.17 -4.45
C SER A 91 -2.88 -5.13 -4.43
N PHE A 92 -2.26 -6.08 -3.72
CA PHE A 92 -0.81 -6.28 -3.82
C PHE A 92 -0.41 -6.62 -5.25
N TYR A 93 -1.20 -7.45 -5.94
CA TYR A 93 -0.95 -7.85 -7.33
C TYR A 93 -0.95 -6.65 -8.28
N GLU A 94 -1.94 -5.77 -8.16
CA GLU A 94 -2.00 -4.51 -8.89
C GLU A 94 -0.79 -3.62 -8.57
N ALA A 95 -0.44 -3.49 -7.28
CA ALA A 95 0.67 -2.64 -6.86
C ALA A 95 2.03 -3.12 -7.38
N ASP A 96 2.25 -4.43 -7.36
CA ASP A 96 3.45 -5.08 -7.86
C ASP A 96 3.51 -5.05 -9.40
N ALA A 97 2.38 -5.20 -10.08
CA ALA A 97 2.29 -5.03 -11.53
C ALA A 97 2.60 -3.61 -11.98
N TYR A 98 2.03 -2.61 -11.29
CA TYR A 98 2.36 -1.22 -11.52
C TYR A 98 3.85 -0.94 -11.30
N ALA A 99 4.44 -1.48 -10.22
CA ALA A 99 5.86 -1.29 -9.96
C ALA A 99 6.74 -1.86 -11.09
N ARG A 100 6.42 -3.05 -11.61
CA ARG A 100 7.11 -3.61 -12.78
C ARG A 100 6.93 -2.77 -14.04
N PHE A 101 5.72 -2.30 -14.31
CA PHE A 101 5.45 -1.39 -15.42
C PHE A 101 6.33 -0.13 -15.34
N ALA A 102 6.47 0.44 -14.14
CA ALA A 102 7.31 1.61 -13.90
C ALA A 102 8.82 1.32 -13.90
N GLY A 103 9.26 0.08 -14.17
CA GLY A 103 10.66 -0.34 -14.12
C GLY A 103 11.26 -0.32 -12.69
N LYS A 104 10.41 -0.47 -11.68
CA LYS A 104 10.76 -0.38 -10.24
C LYS A 104 10.25 -1.61 -9.49
N ARG A 105 10.30 -1.55 -8.16
CA ARG A 105 9.76 -2.58 -7.26
C ARG A 105 9.00 -1.97 -6.09
N LEU A 106 8.31 -2.81 -5.31
CA LEU A 106 7.81 -2.43 -3.99
C LEU A 106 8.95 -2.48 -2.95
N PRO A 107 8.95 -1.58 -1.95
CA PRO A 107 9.91 -1.63 -0.85
C PRO A 107 9.68 -2.87 0.01
N THR A 108 10.72 -3.37 0.64
CA THR A 108 10.57 -4.28 1.78
C THR A 108 10.06 -3.52 3.01
N GLU A 109 9.46 -4.21 3.98
CA GLU A 109 9.02 -3.56 5.22
C GLU A 109 10.21 -2.96 6.01
N ALA A 110 11.40 -3.54 5.86
CA ALA A 110 12.62 -3.08 6.52
C ALA A 110 13.17 -1.79 5.87
N GLU A 111 13.19 -1.71 4.53
CA GLU A 111 13.54 -0.48 3.81
C GLU A 111 12.59 0.65 4.14
N TRP A 112 11.28 0.35 4.14
CA TRP A 112 10.25 1.32 4.50
C TRP A 112 10.45 1.83 5.93
N GLU A 113 10.66 0.95 6.90
CA GLU A 113 10.84 1.32 8.31
C GLU A 113 12.15 2.08 8.55
N HIS A 114 13.21 1.72 7.82
CA HIS A 114 14.48 2.45 7.83
C HIS A 114 14.29 3.89 7.35
N ALA A 115 13.65 4.07 6.20
CA ALA A 115 13.36 5.40 5.65
C ALA A 115 12.42 6.21 6.56
N ALA A 116 11.39 5.57 7.12
CA ALA A 116 10.42 6.19 8.02
C ALA A 116 11.02 6.69 9.35
N ALA A 117 12.20 6.20 9.74
CA ALA A 117 12.86 6.63 10.97
C ALA A 117 13.27 8.11 10.95
N ALA A 118 13.58 8.66 9.77
CA ALA A 118 13.99 10.05 9.59
C ALA A 118 12.81 11.02 9.36
N VAL A 119 11.59 10.52 9.25
CA VAL A 119 10.39 11.31 8.92
C VAL A 119 9.52 11.47 10.16
N PRO A 120 8.97 12.66 10.45
CA PRO A 120 7.97 12.84 11.51
C PRO A 120 6.80 11.86 11.33
N LEU A 121 6.30 11.30 12.44
CA LEU A 121 5.10 10.46 12.39
C LEU A 121 3.90 11.39 12.36
N ASP A 122 3.60 11.87 11.16
CA ASP A 122 2.53 12.81 10.89
C ASP A 122 1.88 12.51 9.53
N GLY A 123 0.61 12.89 9.40
CA GLY A 123 -0.20 12.62 8.22
C GLY A 123 -1.71 12.74 8.51
N PRO A 124 -2.54 12.65 7.47
CA PRO A 124 -4.00 12.70 7.60
C PRO A 124 -4.52 11.36 8.15
N PHE A 125 -4.53 11.22 9.48
CA PHE A 125 -5.14 10.08 10.18
C PHE A 125 -6.64 10.31 10.41
N PHE A 126 -7.35 9.32 10.95
CA PHE A 126 -8.78 9.44 11.24
C PHE A 126 -9.15 10.69 12.04
N ASP A 127 -8.32 11.05 13.01
CA ASP A 127 -8.54 12.19 13.90
C ASP A 127 -8.37 13.56 13.20
N SER A 128 -7.83 13.62 11.98
CA SER A 128 -7.78 14.87 11.19
C SER A 128 -9.13 15.22 10.57
N GLY A 129 -10.11 14.30 10.58
CA GLY A 129 -11.40 14.46 9.89
C GLY A 129 -11.29 14.28 8.37
N ASP A 130 -10.10 13.99 7.85
CA ASP A 130 -9.91 13.60 6.47
C ASP A 130 -10.37 12.15 6.29
N ALA A 131 -11.19 11.92 5.27
CA ALA A 131 -11.63 10.57 4.92
C ALA A 131 -11.38 10.26 3.43
N ILE A 132 -10.55 11.07 2.79
CA ILE A 132 -10.00 10.87 1.44
C ILE A 132 -8.54 11.30 1.49
N ALA A 133 -7.64 10.50 0.92
CA ALA A 133 -6.23 10.85 0.82
C ALA A 133 -6.02 12.03 -0.15
N ARG A 134 -5.10 12.94 0.20
CA ARG A 134 -4.92 14.22 -0.51
C ARG A 134 -3.65 14.19 -1.37
N PRO A 135 -3.51 15.09 -2.37
CA PRO A 135 -2.25 15.28 -3.06
C PRO A 135 -1.09 15.54 -2.10
N ALA A 136 0.09 15.04 -2.45
CA ALA A 136 1.30 15.29 -1.67
C ALA A 136 1.57 16.80 -1.56
N ALA A 137 1.86 17.28 -0.34
CA ALA A 137 2.24 18.68 -0.12
C ALA A 137 3.48 19.07 -0.95
N ALA A 138 3.58 20.35 -1.32
CA ALA A 138 4.72 20.90 -2.07
C ALA A 138 5.95 21.11 -1.16
N THR A 139 6.43 20.04 -0.55
CA THR A 139 7.62 19.99 0.31
C THR A 139 8.68 19.04 -0.27
N THR A 140 9.88 19.07 0.28
CA THR A 140 10.99 18.19 -0.12
C THR A 140 11.07 16.94 0.78
N GLY A 141 11.75 15.90 0.30
CA GLY A 141 11.97 14.67 1.05
C GLY A 141 10.79 13.68 0.97
N LEU A 142 10.79 12.69 1.88
CA LEU A 142 9.76 11.65 1.92
C LEU A 142 8.45 12.22 2.49
N ARG A 143 7.46 12.37 1.62
CA ARG A 143 6.10 12.85 1.88
C ARG A 143 5.14 11.66 1.94
N GLN A 144 4.01 11.81 2.62
CA GLN A 144 2.96 10.77 2.70
C GLN A 144 3.49 9.42 3.20
N MET A 145 4.45 9.45 4.13
CA MET A 145 4.92 8.22 4.79
C MET A 145 3.87 7.68 5.76
N PHE A 146 2.97 8.51 6.30
CA PHE A 146 1.93 8.05 7.21
C PHE A 146 0.59 8.70 6.91
N GLY A 147 -0.49 8.07 7.35
CA GLY A 147 -1.83 8.66 7.37
C GLY A 147 -2.58 8.59 6.04
N ASP A 148 -1.98 8.79 4.87
CA ASP A 148 -2.76 8.76 3.61
C ASP A 148 -3.35 7.36 3.31
N LEU A 149 -2.47 6.40 3.02
CA LEU A 149 -2.85 5.04 2.63
C LEU A 149 -1.90 4.03 3.28
N TRP A 150 -2.43 2.85 3.58
CA TRP A 150 -1.59 1.69 3.84
C TRP A 150 -0.75 1.38 2.60
N GLN A 151 0.56 1.24 2.76
CA GLN A 151 1.50 1.09 1.65
C GLN A 151 1.93 -0.36 1.56
N TRP A 152 1.61 -1.01 0.43
CA TRP A 152 2.08 -2.38 0.17
C TRP A 152 3.60 -2.46 0.20
N THR A 153 4.10 -3.53 0.82
CA THR A 153 5.52 -3.91 0.81
C THR A 153 5.67 -5.28 0.14
N SER A 154 6.87 -5.60 -0.34
CA SER A 154 7.22 -6.93 -0.86
C SER A 154 7.43 -7.98 0.24
N SER A 155 7.22 -7.63 1.51
CA SER A 155 7.48 -8.52 2.65
C SER A 155 6.27 -9.35 3.03
N ALA A 156 6.45 -10.66 3.12
CA ALA A 156 5.45 -11.56 3.69
C ALA A 156 5.21 -11.24 5.17
N PHE A 157 3.97 -11.38 5.63
CA PHE A 157 3.62 -11.30 7.04
C PHE A 157 4.05 -12.58 7.76
N ALA A 158 5.36 -12.71 7.96
CA ALA A 158 5.99 -13.80 8.69
C ALA A 158 6.38 -13.37 10.11
N PRO A 159 6.56 -14.32 11.04
CA PRO A 159 7.12 -14.03 12.34
C PRO A 159 8.55 -13.49 12.20
N HIS A 160 8.91 -12.45 12.95
CA HIS A 160 10.31 -12.07 13.09
C HIS A 160 11.11 -13.20 13.77
N PRO A 161 12.42 -13.33 13.50
CA PRO A 161 13.27 -14.28 14.20
C PRO A 161 13.14 -14.18 15.73
N GLY A 162 12.86 -15.31 16.39
CA GLY A 162 12.68 -15.35 17.85
C GLY A 162 11.27 -14.99 18.34
N PHE A 163 10.30 -14.73 17.45
CA PHE A 163 8.91 -14.53 17.85
C PHE A 163 8.37 -15.76 18.58
N LYS A 164 7.80 -15.54 19.76
CA LYS A 164 7.05 -16.54 20.52
C LYS A 164 5.64 -16.00 20.77
N PRO A 165 4.57 -16.70 20.36
CA PRO A 165 3.22 -16.30 20.69
C PRO A 165 3.02 -16.32 22.21
N LEU A 166 2.14 -15.45 22.72
CA LEU A 166 1.71 -15.52 24.11
C LEU A 166 0.93 -16.83 24.34
N SER A 167 0.93 -17.35 25.56
CA SER A 167 0.09 -18.50 25.92
C SER A 167 -1.40 -18.10 25.97
N GLY A 168 -2.29 -19.04 25.63
CA GLY A 168 -3.75 -18.84 25.67
C GLY A 168 -4.29 -18.01 24.50
N ALA A 169 -5.54 -17.54 24.63
CA ALA A 169 -6.27 -16.86 23.54
C ALA A 169 -5.56 -15.61 22.98
N LEU A 170 -4.70 -14.96 23.78
CA LEU A 170 -3.89 -13.81 23.34
C LEU A 170 -2.79 -14.19 22.33
N GLY A 171 -2.37 -15.44 22.28
CA GLY A 171 -1.40 -15.97 21.30
C GLY A 171 -1.97 -16.09 19.89
N GLU A 172 -3.27 -16.29 19.78
CA GLU A 172 -3.98 -16.42 18.51
C GLU A 172 -4.13 -15.11 17.75
N TYR A 173 -3.90 -13.97 18.41
CA TYR A 173 -4.23 -12.66 17.84
C TYR A 173 -3.47 -12.35 16.54
N ASN A 174 -2.21 -12.79 16.43
CA ASN A 174 -1.39 -12.57 15.23
C ASN A 174 -0.79 -13.85 14.66
N GLY A 175 -0.39 -14.81 15.50
CA GLY A 175 0.42 -15.96 15.07
C GLY A 175 -0.27 -16.86 14.06
N LYS A 176 -1.59 -17.08 14.21
CA LYS A 176 -2.35 -17.96 13.31
C LYS A 176 -2.57 -17.40 11.90
N PHE A 177 -2.29 -16.11 11.69
CA PHE A 177 -2.50 -15.42 10.43
C PHE A 177 -1.20 -15.21 9.63
N MET A 178 -0.05 -15.70 10.14
CA MET A 178 1.27 -15.52 9.52
C MET A 178 1.52 -16.50 8.36
N ALA A 179 0.58 -16.58 7.43
CA ALA A 179 0.68 -17.34 6.19
C ALA A 179 -0.11 -16.61 5.09
N ASN A 180 0.41 -16.63 3.86
CA ASN A 180 -0.28 -16.15 2.65
C ASN A 180 -0.69 -14.66 2.63
N GLN A 181 -0.15 -13.85 3.53
CA GLN A 181 -0.46 -12.42 3.63
C GLN A 181 0.80 -11.57 3.50
N LEU A 182 0.63 -10.34 3.02
CA LEU A 182 1.72 -9.38 2.78
C LEU A 182 1.59 -8.20 3.74
N VAL A 183 2.73 -7.62 4.11
CA VAL A 183 2.78 -6.51 5.06
C VAL A 183 2.46 -5.18 4.37
N LEU A 184 1.67 -4.35 5.06
CA LEU A 184 1.50 -2.95 4.74
C LEU A 184 1.93 -2.05 5.90
N LYS A 185 2.38 -0.84 5.56
CA LYS A 185 2.95 0.15 6.50
C LYS A 185 2.25 1.51 6.37
N GLY A 186 2.49 2.41 7.33
CA GLY A 186 2.10 3.83 7.23
C GLY A 186 0.77 4.23 7.87
N GLY A 187 -0.23 3.35 7.88
CA GLY A 187 -1.59 3.74 8.27
C GLY A 187 -2.32 4.46 7.13
N SER A 188 -3.62 4.64 7.29
CA SER A 188 -4.50 5.31 6.32
C SER A 188 -5.40 6.34 7.00
N VAL A 189 -6.19 7.05 6.19
CA VAL A 189 -7.14 8.09 6.67
C VAL A 189 -8.19 7.54 7.64
N PHE A 190 -8.37 6.21 7.70
CA PHE A 190 -9.24 5.54 8.68
C PHE A 190 -8.48 4.92 9.86
N THR A 191 -7.19 5.22 10.01
CA THR A 191 -6.36 4.75 11.12
C THR A 191 -6.28 5.85 12.18
N PRO A 192 -6.67 5.61 13.44
CA PRO A 192 -6.45 6.57 14.52
C PRO A 192 -4.96 6.85 14.72
N ARG A 193 -4.58 8.10 14.99
CA ARG A 193 -3.19 8.51 15.16
C ARG A 193 -2.51 7.75 16.30
N ASP A 194 -3.23 7.52 17.40
CA ASP A 194 -2.70 6.82 18.57
C ASP A 194 -2.51 5.30 18.36
N HIS A 195 -3.07 4.77 17.26
CA HIS A 195 -2.93 3.35 16.91
C HIS A 195 -1.64 3.07 16.14
N ILE A 196 -1.19 4.03 15.33
CA ILE A 196 -0.10 3.83 14.39
C ILE A 196 1.29 3.96 15.06
N ARG A 197 2.25 3.22 14.53
CA ARG A 197 3.66 3.25 14.93
C ARG A 197 4.50 3.01 13.68
N ARG A 198 5.75 3.47 13.66
CA ARG A 198 6.69 3.14 12.57
C ARG A 198 6.85 1.63 12.39
N SER A 199 6.86 0.91 13.51
CA SER A 199 6.93 -0.55 13.55
C SER A 199 5.58 -1.27 13.41
N TYR A 200 4.47 -0.54 13.19
CA TYR A 200 3.18 -1.18 12.98
C TYR A 200 3.22 -1.98 11.67
N ARG A 201 2.75 -3.24 11.72
CA ARG A 201 2.64 -4.13 10.57
C ARG A 201 1.16 -4.43 10.38
N ASN A 202 0.55 -3.83 9.37
CA ASN A 202 -0.75 -4.30 8.91
C ASN A 202 -0.53 -5.45 7.92
N PHE A 203 -1.53 -6.29 7.70
CA PHE A 203 -1.39 -7.42 6.81
C PHE A 203 -2.73 -7.79 6.18
N PHE A 204 -2.68 -8.14 4.90
CA PHE A 204 -3.84 -8.59 4.14
C PHE A 204 -3.42 -9.61 3.10
N TYR A 205 -4.40 -10.36 2.60
CA TYR A 205 -4.19 -11.25 1.46
C TYR A 205 -3.93 -10.44 0.19
N PRO A 206 -3.09 -10.94 -0.73
CA PRO A 206 -2.60 -10.14 -1.85
C PRO A 206 -3.68 -9.71 -2.84
N TRP A 207 -4.83 -10.40 -2.90
CA TRP A 207 -5.96 -10.05 -3.77
C TRP A 207 -6.96 -9.05 -3.15
N GLN A 208 -6.83 -8.71 -1.86
CA GLN A 208 -7.78 -7.83 -1.20
C GLN A 208 -7.57 -6.39 -1.64
N ARG A 209 -8.68 -5.66 -1.85
CA ARG A 209 -8.70 -4.31 -2.46
C ARG A 209 -9.52 -3.29 -1.67
N TRP A 210 -10.40 -3.74 -0.78
CA TRP A 210 -11.43 -2.90 -0.14
C TRP A 210 -10.88 -1.91 0.90
N GLN A 211 -9.69 -2.15 1.43
CA GLN A 211 -9.02 -1.26 2.38
C GLN A 211 -8.40 -0.05 1.67
N MET A 212 -8.05 0.99 2.43
CA MET A 212 -7.30 2.16 1.94
C MET A 212 -5.82 1.80 1.69
N MET A 213 -5.59 0.98 0.67
CA MET A 213 -4.30 0.42 0.30
C MET A 213 -3.82 1.03 -1.01
N GLY A 214 -2.59 1.53 -0.99
CA GLY A 214 -1.88 2.10 -2.12
C GLY A 214 -0.44 1.60 -2.15
N LEU A 215 0.42 2.34 -2.81
CA LEU A 215 1.80 1.94 -3.04
C LEU A 215 2.77 3.12 -3.09
N ARG A 216 4.01 2.81 -2.72
CA ARG A 216 5.20 3.62 -2.91
C ARG A 216 6.21 2.78 -3.66
N LEU A 217 6.87 3.37 -4.64
CA LEU A 217 7.90 2.67 -5.40
C LEU A 217 9.25 2.69 -4.66
N ALA A 218 10.05 1.67 -4.91
CA ALA A 218 11.43 1.54 -4.49
C ALA A 218 12.29 1.06 -5.67
N GLU A 219 13.58 1.32 -5.61
CA GLU A 219 14.56 0.76 -6.54
C GLU A 219 15.95 0.68 -5.90
N ASP A 220 16.78 -0.19 -6.44
CA ASP A 220 18.15 -0.39 -6.00
C ASP A 220 19.07 0.71 -6.57
N LEU A 221 20.21 0.98 -5.90
CA LEU A 221 21.23 1.96 -6.32
C LEU A 221 22.50 1.29 -6.85
#